data_AF-A0A973JV32-F1
#
_entry.id   AF-A0A973JV32-F1
#
_cell.length_a   1.000
_cell.length_b   1.000
_cell.length_c   1.000
_cell.angle_alpha   90.00
_cell.angle_beta   90.00
_cell.angle_gamma   90.00
#
_symmetry.space_group_name_H-M   'P 1'
#
loop_
_entity.id
_entity.type
_entity.pdbx_description
1 polymer ?
#
loop_
_entity_poly.entity_id
_entity_poly.type
_entity_poly.pdbx_seq_one_letter_code
_entity_poly.pdbx_strand_id
1 'polypeptide(L)'
;RSVHLEKGSCYQLSFWMYLVNSSSTVSFEIRDVSSDALLNTYTLPWMGTEDVWTQFSYNFQIPAGCSSSDVKIVLRNGLANNGGNDYYIDDISLTKLGSCSAPLITTCPTGFLPVDTDGDGVLDSTDLDDDNDGILDTTECSSSQRITNASFIDEGSGGNIVSVPNWTLSGGTLYADSTGMQFENNNTTQTLSQNVTNFYPDVNGKKIINVSFISMTGSPILNSDSIQFTIRYNGVDYARIETVRELTSTSATAATITYLNGATGNLVSPIPHDNRVAPAEAIQNLQLSIPYTTPSSGSLSFFFNSSVVATGNTLVNVNDDDILLVSVGINSCSDFDGDTIPNFLDLDSDGDGCSDANEYYASTTADGNDGGVFGVGTPTVDANGRVTGPVAASYAGTYTLSTGTSSVLDATTPIDRTIAAGSNTTFAVTVTTAGSATTNHQWQVSTDNGSTWTNIVNGGVYSTATTATLTITGATVGMNSYKYRDLVSQSNKVCPVISRVANLCIIPAIPTISSVAATCSAAGTSTISNYYVSNTYTFNPATAGISFNGSGLISGMTLGTSYTVTSGNGTCTSAASASFSNAVMLSTPSLPTLTIAQPSCGVSGTLTITNYNAAT
;
A
#
# COMPACT_ATOMS: atom_id res chain seq x y z
N ARG A 1 -12.61 -9.01 -22.05
CA ARG A 1 -12.29 -8.54 -20.68
C ARG A 1 -11.89 -7.07 -20.79
N SER A 2 -12.30 -6.23 -19.85
CA SER A 2 -11.85 -4.84 -19.79
C SER A 2 -10.62 -4.74 -18.89
N VAL A 3 -9.69 -3.86 -19.23
CA VAL A 3 -8.40 -3.72 -18.53
C VAL A 3 -7.89 -2.28 -18.62
N HIS A 4 -7.34 -1.79 -17.49
CA HIS A 4 -6.56 -0.55 -17.43
C HIS A 4 -5.11 -0.80 -17.86
N LEU A 5 -4.58 0.06 -18.72
CA LEU A 5 -3.22 -0.04 -19.24
C LEU A 5 -2.43 1.25 -18.96
N GLU A 6 -1.13 1.14 -18.83
CA GLU A 6 -0.27 2.32 -18.69
C GLU A 6 -0.12 3.03 -20.04
N LYS A 7 -0.39 4.34 -20.04
CA LYS A 7 -0.27 5.18 -21.24
C LYS A 7 1.18 5.19 -21.75
N GLY A 8 1.34 5.18 -23.07
CA GLY A 8 2.66 5.13 -23.70
C GLY A 8 3.38 3.78 -23.57
N SER A 9 2.84 2.82 -22.82
CA SER A 9 3.44 1.50 -22.65
C SER A 9 2.98 0.52 -23.73
N CYS A 10 3.87 -0.42 -24.06
CA CYS A 10 3.60 -1.52 -24.96
C CYS A 10 3.11 -2.74 -24.18
N TYR A 11 2.13 -3.45 -24.75
CA TYR A 11 1.59 -4.68 -24.19
C TYR A 11 1.60 -5.79 -25.24
N GLN A 12 1.87 -7.01 -24.78
CA GLN A 12 1.71 -8.24 -25.55
C GLN A 12 0.50 -8.99 -25.02
N LEU A 13 -0.52 -9.15 -25.86
CA LEU A 13 -1.57 -10.15 -25.64
C LEU A 13 -1.06 -11.48 -26.19
N SER A 14 -1.10 -12.54 -25.40
CA SER A 14 -0.78 -13.90 -25.84
C SER A 14 -1.84 -14.90 -25.36
N PHE A 15 -2.01 -16.00 -26.08
CA PHE A 15 -2.93 -17.08 -25.73
C PHE A 15 -2.59 -18.31 -26.58
N TRP A 16 -3.00 -19.46 -26.10
CA TRP A 16 -2.98 -20.70 -26.86
C TRP A 16 -4.32 -20.93 -27.52
N MET A 17 -4.31 -21.43 -28.76
CA MET A 17 -5.53 -21.77 -29.48
C MET A 17 -5.43 -23.15 -30.11
N TYR A 18 -6.53 -23.88 -30.08
CA TYR A 18 -6.70 -25.18 -30.71
C TYR A 18 -7.84 -25.12 -31.71
N LEU A 19 -7.55 -25.42 -32.97
CA LEU A 19 -8.54 -25.46 -34.02
C LEU A 19 -9.18 -26.83 -34.11
N VAL A 20 -10.52 -26.86 -34.05
CA VAL A 20 -11.31 -28.08 -34.26
C VAL A 20 -11.51 -28.34 -35.75
N ASN A 21 -11.49 -27.30 -36.60
CA ASN A 21 -11.73 -27.41 -38.04
C ASN A 21 -10.83 -26.43 -38.83
N SER A 22 -10.52 -26.77 -40.08
CA SER A 22 -9.56 -26.09 -40.99
C SER A 22 -9.99 -24.72 -41.52
N SER A 23 -11.10 -24.14 -41.04
CA SER A 23 -11.51 -22.79 -41.44
C SER A 23 -12.04 -21.97 -40.28
N SER A 24 -11.15 -21.21 -39.63
CA SER A 24 -11.53 -20.14 -38.70
C SER A 24 -10.67 -18.91 -38.97
N THR A 25 -11.30 -17.74 -39.05
CA THR A 25 -10.61 -16.45 -38.95
C THR A 25 -10.87 -15.93 -37.56
N VAL A 26 -9.83 -15.76 -36.75
CA VAL A 26 -9.97 -15.17 -35.40
C VAL A 26 -9.34 -13.79 -35.41
N SER A 27 -10.07 -12.80 -34.91
CA SER A 27 -9.55 -11.45 -34.73
C SER A 27 -9.49 -11.08 -33.26
N PHE A 28 -8.39 -10.40 -32.92
CA PHE A 28 -8.25 -9.63 -31.69
C PHE A 28 -8.77 -8.25 -31.97
N GLU A 29 -9.62 -7.78 -31.10
CA GLU A 29 -10.14 -6.43 -31.16
C GLU A 29 -9.85 -5.75 -29.84
N ILE A 30 -9.24 -4.59 -29.95
CA ILE A 30 -9.10 -3.64 -28.86
C ILE A 30 -10.24 -2.66 -29.06
N ARG A 31 -11.16 -2.61 -28.11
CA ARG A 31 -12.35 -1.78 -28.17
C ARG A 31 -12.36 -0.78 -27.03
N ASP A 32 -13.05 0.31 -27.25
CA ASP A 32 -13.36 1.29 -26.23
C ASP A 32 -14.31 0.70 -25.19
N VAL A 33 -14.06 0.95 -23.91
CA VAL A 33 -14.84 0.33 -22.83
C VAL A 33 -16.26 0.90 -22.69
N SER A 34 -16.51 2.15 -23.09
CA SER A 34 -17.83 2.79 -22.94
C SER A 34 -18.68 2.72 -24.21
N SER A 35 -18.08 2.98 -25.37
CA SER A 35 -18.75 3.04 -26.67
C SER A 35 -18.70 1.73 -27.47
N ASP A 36 -17.89 0.74 -27.03
CA ASP A 36 -17.56 -0.49 -27.77
C ASP A 36 -16.93 -0.23 -29.17
N ALA A 37 -16.51 1.02 -29.45
CA ALA A 37 -15.88 1.40 -30.71
C ALA A 37 -14.57 0.62 -30.93
N LEU A 38 -14.32 0.20 -32.17
CA LEU A 38 -13.09 -0.52 -32.52
C LEU A 38 -11.90 0.43 -32.54
N LEU A 39 -10.93 0.22 -31.65
CA LEU A 39 -9.71 1.03 -31.53
C LEU A 39 -8.53 0.41 -32.27
N ASN A 40 -8.48 -0.90 -32.37
CA ASN A 40 -7.51 -1.63 -33.19
C ASN A 40 -8.01 -3.06 -33.42
N THR A 41 -7.55 -3.69 -34.49
CA THR A 41 -7.79 -5.11 -34.73
C THR A 41 -6.56 -5.79 -35.29
N TYR A 42 -6.33 -7.02 -34.82
CA TYR A 42 -5.38 -7.93 -35.40
C TYR A 42 -6.10 -9.19 -35.82
N THR A 43 -6.17 -9.43 -37.12
CA THR A 43 -6.75 -10.66 -37.66
C THR A 43 -5.63 -11.67 -37.90
N LEU A 44 -5.76 -12.86 -37.34
CA LEU A 44 -4.78 -13.92 -37.56
C LEU A 44 -4.72 -14.32 -39.03
N PRO A 45 -3.53 -14.63 -39.57
CA PRO A 45 -3.42 -15.22 -40.90
C PRO A 45 -4.16 -16.57 -40.97
N TRP A 46 -4.53 -16.99 -42.18
CA TRP A 46 -5.23 -18.27 -42.39
C TRP A 46 -4.43 -19.44 -41.78
N MET A 47 -5.10 -20.23 -40.95
CA MET A 47 -4.49 -21.34 -40.23
C MET A 47 -4.81 -22.65 -40.94
N GLY A 48 -3.77 -23.40 -41.35
CA GLY A 48 -3.92 -24.56 -42.23
C GLY A 48 -3.74 -25.93 -41.57
N THR A 49 -3.56 -26.03 -40.25
CA THR A 49 -3.35 -27.32 -39.57
C THR A 49 -4.32 -27.49 -38.39
N GLU A 50 -5.22 -28.45 -38.54
CA GLU A 50 -6.11 -28.96 -37.49
C GLU A 50 -5.29 -29.69 -36.39
N ASP A 51 -5.86 -29.83 -35.20
CA ASP A 51 -5.37 -30.68 -34.10
C ASP A 51 -4.06 -30.29 -33.40
N VAL A 52 -3.61 -29.03 -33.48
CA VAL A 52 -2.40 -28.56 -32.79
C VAL A 52 -2.67 -27.28 -31.99
N TRP A 53 -2.33 -27.31 -30.70
CA TRP A 53 -2.24 -26.11 -29.88
C TRP A 53 -1.15 -25.19 -30.42
N THR A 54 -1.54 -23.98 -30.83
CA THR A 54 -0.63 -22.97 -31.36
C THR A 54 -0.74 -21.72 -30.51
N GLN A 55 0.40 -21.21 -30.04
CA GLN A 55 0.45 -19.94 -29.33
C GLN A 55 0.45 -18.78 -30.33
N PHE A 56 -0.37 -17.78 -30.06
CA PHE A 56 -0.38 -16.53 -30.80
C PHE A 56 -0.07 -15.38 -29.85
N SER A 57 0.59 -14.36 -30.40
CA SER A 57 0.83 -13.14 -29.67
C SER A 57 0.64 -11.93 -30.57
N TYR A 58 0.11 -10.86 -29.98
CA TYR A 58 -0.10 -9.57 -30.63
C TYR A 58 0.36 -8.46 -29.71
N ASN A 59 1.27 -7.63 -30.23
CA ASN A 59 1.76 -6.47 -29.52
C ASN A 59 0.98 -5.23 -29.96
N PHE A 60 0.60 -4.39 -29.01
CA PHE A 60 -0.03 -3.10 -29.26
C PHE A 60 0.46 -2.05 -28.27
N GLN A 61 0.28 -0.78 -28.60
CA GLN A 61 0.67 0.34 -27.74
C GLN A 61 -0.47 1.35 -27.64
N ILE A 62 -0.72 1.83 -26.42
CA ILE A 62 -1.61 2.96 -26.15
C ILE A 62 -0.81 4.26 -26.29
N PRO A 63 -1.23 5.22 -27.14
CA PRO A 63 -0.56 6.51 -27.25
C PRO A 63 -0.50 7.24 -25.90
N ALA A 64 0.65 7.86 -25.60
CA ALA A 64 0.83 8.60 -24.34
C ALA A 64 -0.14 9.79 -24.18
N GLY A 65 -0.57 10.39 -25.30
CA GLY A 65 -1.47 11.55 -25.31
C GLY A 65 -2.96 11.23 -25.18
N CYS A 66 -3.34 9.96 -24.96
CA CYS A 66 -4.75 9.62 -24.80
C CYS A 66 -5.31 10.04 -23.44
N SER A 67 -6.56 10.49 -23.42
CA SER A 67 -7.29 10.83 -22.19
C SER A 67 -7.57 9.59 -21.35
N SER A 68 -7.90 8.45 -21.98
CA SER A 68 -8.03 7.13 -21.34
C SER A 68 -7.04 6.11 -21.92
N SER A 69 -6.76 5.06 -21.15
CA SER A 69 -6.03 3.86 -21.55
C SER A 69 -6.81 2.57 -21.26
N ASP A 70 -8.07 2.70 -20.86
CA ASP A 70 -8.95 1.58 -20.59
C ASP A 70 -9.47 0.98 -21.88
N VAL A 71 -9.26 -0.32 -22.04
CA VAL A 71 -9.66 -1.03 -23.25
C VAL A 71 -10.37 -2.32 -22.92
N LYS A 72 -11.29 -2.68 -23.81
CA LYS A 72 -11.95 -3.97 -23.82
C LYS A 72 -11.27 -4.84 -24.87
N ILE A 73 -10.67 -5.94 -24.43
CA ILE A 73 -10.09 -6.96 -25.32
C ILE A 73 -11.20 -7.96 -25.66
N VAL A 74 -11.46 -8.11 -26.96
CA VAL A 74 -12.47 -9.01 -27.52
C VAL A 74 -11.81 -9.94 -28.52
N LEU A 75 -12.04 -11.24 -28.37
CA LEU A 75 -11.77 -12.21 -29.44
C LEU A 75 -13.04 -12.39 -30.25
N ARG A 76 -12.95 -12.29 -31.58
CA ARG A 76 -14.08 -12.58 -32.47
C ARG A 76 -13.75 -13.70 -33.44
N ASN A 77 -14.74 -14.56 -33.65
CA ASN A 77 -14.77 -15.45 -34.80
C ASN A 77 -15.28 -14.66 -36.02
N GLY A 78 -14.41 -14.44 -37.00
CA GLY A 78 -14.64 -13.64 -38.19
C GLY A 78 -15.41 -14.34 -39.32
N LEU A 79 -15.75 -15.63 -39.17
CA LEU A 79 -16.59 -16.34 -40.14
C LEU A 79 -18.04 -16.36 -39.67
N ALA A 80 -18.88 -15.56 -40.31
CA ALA A 80 -20.31 -15.60 -40.12
C ALA A 80 -20.90 -16.88 -40.74
N ASN A 81 -21.51 -17.74 -39.92
CA ASN A 81 -22.51 -18.74 -40.34
C ASN A 81 -22.05 -19.97 -41.14
N ASN A 82 -20.92 -20.60 -40.86
CA ASN A 82 -20.67 -21.97 -41.31
C ASN A 82 -20.42 -22.89 -40.11
N GLY A 83 -21.17 -23.98 -39.99
CA GLY A 83 -20.85 -25.03 -39.04
C GLY A 83 -19.43 -25.56 -39.29
N GLY A 84 -18.67 -25.79 -38.22
CA GLY A 84 -17.30 -26.27 -38.32
C GLY A 84 -16.23 -25.15 -38.32
N ASN A 85 -16.38 -24.14 -37.46
CA ASN A 85 -15.34 -23.12 -37.22
C ASN A 85 -15.01 -22.96 -35.72
N ASP A 86 -15.33 -23.99 -34.93
CA ASP A 86 -15.06 -24.04 -33.50
C ASP A 86 -13.56 -24.04 -33.21
N TYR A 87 -13.19 -23.37 -32.12
CA TYR A 87 -11.84 -23.34 -31.59
C TYR A 87 -11.90 -23.30 -30.07
N TYR A 88 -10.87 -23.83 -29.43
CA TYR A 88 -10.61 -23.63 -28.01
C TYR A 88 -9.52 -22.59 -27.84
N ILE A 89 -9.60 -21.81 -26.77
CA ILE A 89 -8.53 -20.91 -26.33
C ILE A 89 -8.17 -21.23 -24.89
N ASP A 90 -6.91 -21.05 -24.55
CA ASP A 90 -6.41 -21.19 -23.18
C ASP A 90 -5.26 -20.21 -22.93
N ASP A 91 -4.84 -20.08 -21.67
CA ASP A 91 -3.63 -19.37 -21.27
C ASP A 91 -3.55 -17.92 -21.79
N ILE A 92 -4.67 -17.20 -21.70
CA ILE A 92 -4.75 -15.79 -22.11
C ILE A 92 -3.90 -14.95 -21.14
N SER A 93 -2.85 -14.34 -21.66
CA SER A 93 -1.92 -13.48 -20.95
C SER A 93 -1.91 -12.08 -21.58
N LEU A 94 -1.83 -11.05 -20.73
CA LEU A 94 -1.54 -9.70 -21.15
C LEU A 94 -0.32 -9.20 -20.37
N THR A 95 0.78 -8.96 -21.07
CA THR A 95 2.08 -8.70 -20.45
C THR A 95 2.60 -7.33 -20.88
N LYS A 96 2.95 -6.47 -19.93
CA LYS A 96 3.64 -5.20 -20.20
C LYS A 96 5.06 -5.49 -20.71
N LEU A 97 5.44 -4.87 -21.83
CA LEU A 97 6.76 -4.97 -22.42
C LEU A 97 7.61 -3.74 -22.12
N GLY A 98 8.92 -3.91 -21.88
CA GLY A 98 9.83 -2.79 -21.64
C GLY A 98 10.12 -1.93 -22.88
N SER A 99 10.12 -2.53 -24.07
CA SER A 99 10.10 -1.83 -25.35
C SER A 99 9.68 -2.80 -26.46
N CYS A 100 8.98 -2.31 -27.48
CA CYS A 100 8.60 -3.12 -28.64
C CYS A 100 8.35 -2.21 -29.85
N SER A 101 8.44 -2.75 -31.06
CA SER A 101 7.88 -2.12 -32.27
C SER A 101 6.47 -2.68 -32.45
N ALA A 102 5.46 -1.96 -31.94
CA ALA A 102 4.05 -2.34 -32.07
C ALA A 102 3.25 -1.25 -32.77
N PRO A 103 2.19 -1.61 -33.51
CA PRO A 103 1.24 -0.64 -34.02
C PRO A 103 0.53 0.08 -32.86
N LEU A 104 0.46 1.41 -32.96
CA LEU A 104 -0.43 2.22 -32.13
C LEU A 104 -1.89 1.84 -32.44
N ILE A 105 -2.76 1.90 -31.43
CA ILE A 105 -4.21 1.89 -31.69
C ILE A 105 -4.59 3.10 -32.57
N THR A 106 -5.58 2.95 -33.44
CA THR A 106 -5.91 3.92 -34.49
C THR A 106 -6.63 5.16 -33.94
N THR A 107 -7.30 5.03 -32.80
CA THR A 107 -8.02 6.10 -32.10
C THR A 107 -7.81 5.93 -30.59
N CYS A 108 -7.72 7.03 -29.84
CA CYS A 108 -7.63 6.96 -28.38
C CYS A 108 -8.91 6.37 -27.77
N PRO A 109 -8.80 5.55 -26.71
CA PRO A 109 -9.95 5.20 -25.89
C PRO A 109 -10.49 6.46 -25.23
N THR A 110 -11.80 6.49 -25.06
CA THR A 110 -12.60 7.56 -24.47
C THR A 110 -13.38 7.09 -23.25
N GLY A 111 -13.69 5.79 -23.14
CA GLY A 111 -14.28 5.20 -21.96
C GLY A 111 -13.26 5.00 -20.84
N PHE A 112 -13.73 5.06 -19.60
CA PHE A 112 -12.94 4.69 -18.43
C PHE A 112 -13.57 3.45 -17.78
N LEU A 113 -12.74 2.59 -17.21
CA LEU A 113 -13.26 1.51 -16.36
C LEU A 113 -13.81 2.11 -15.07
N PRO A 114 -14.98 1.64 -14.59
CA PRO A 114 -15.39 1.94 -13.22
C PRO A 114 -14.28 1.50 -12.27
N VAL A 115 -13.97 2.35 -11.30
CA VAL A 115 -12.98 2.06 -10.26
C VAL A 115 -13.62 1.12 -9.24
N ASP A 116 -12.79 0.24 -8.69
CA ASP A 116 -13.04 -0.73 -7.62
C ASP A 116 -11.73 -0.69 -6.83
N THR A 117 -11.65 0.23 -5.87
CA THR A 117 -10.40 0.66 -5.22
C THR A 117 -9.81 -0.45 -4.36
N ASP A 118 -10.65 -1.18 -3.62
CA ASP A 118 -10.24 -2.28 -2.74
C ASP A 118 -10.26 -3.67 -3.42
N GLY A 119 -10.85 -3.80 -4.60
CA GLY A 119 -10.87 -5.03 -5.39
C GLY A 119 -11.83 -6.09 -4.87
N ASP A 120 -12.84 -5.72 -4.09
CA ASP A 120 -13.82 -6.65 -3.52
C ASP A 120 -14.93 -7.06 -4.53
N GLY A 121 -15.00 -6.35 -5.65
CA GLY A 121 -15.93 -6.59 -6.76
C GLY A 121 -17.19 -5.72 -6.74
N VAL A 122 -17.33 -4.82 -5.77
CA VAL A 122 -18.24 -3.67 -5.78
C VAL A 122 -17.48 -2.49 -6.40
N LEU A 123 -18.19 -1.61 -7.12
CA LEU A 123 -17.55 -0.46 -7.79
C LEU A 123 -17.69 0.76 -6.90
N ASP A 124 -16.67 1.62 -6.82
CA ASP A 124 -16.64 2.83 -5.97
C ASP A 124 -17.88 3.74 -6.19
N SER A 125 -18.47 3.70 -7.38
CA SER A 125 -19.71 4.45 -7.67
C SER A 125 -20.94 3.99 -6.89
N THR A 126 -20.86 2.84 -6.24
CA THR A 126 -21.94 2.12 -5.54
C THR A 126 -21.48 1.46 -4.25
N ASP A 127 -20.18 1.46 -3.97
CA ASP A 127 -19.62 1.10 -2.69
C ASP A 127 -20.01 2.13 -1.63
N LEU A 128 -19.92 1.75 -0.37
CA LEU A 128 -20.13 2.63 0.78
C LEU A 128 -18.88 2.76 1.65
N ASP A 129 -17.82 2.01 1.35
CA ASP A 129 -16.59 1.79 2.13
C ASP A 129 -15.46 1.43 1.13
N ASP A 130 -15.07 2.39 0.28
CA ASP A 130 -14.27 2.19 -0.94
C ASP A 130 -12.86 1.59 -0.71
N ASP A 131 -12.32 1.68 0.51
CA ASP A 131 -11.03 1.11 0.91
C ASP A 131 -11.16 -0.05 1.92
N ASN A 132 -12.39 -0.39 2.31
CA ASN A 132 -12.72 -1.52 3.16
C ASN A 132 -12.04 -1.48 4.56
N ASP A 133 -11.69 -0.30 5.05
CA ASP A 133 -11.13 -0.07 6.39
C ASP A 133 -12.19 -0.17 7.51
N GLY A 134 -13.45 -0.36 7.13
CA GLY A 134 -14.59 -0.57 8.00
C GLY A 134 -15.23 0.73 8.48
N ILE A 135 -14.85 1.86 7.89
CA ILE A 135 -15.44 3.18 8.06
C ILE A 135 -16.17 3.49 6.74
N LEU A 136 -17.31 4.19 6.82
CA LEU A 136 -18.03 4.52 5.58
C LEU A 136 -17.44 5.78 4.96
N ASP A 137 -17.40 5.88 3.63
CA ASP A 137 -16.92 7.09 2.93
C ASP A 137 -17.62 8.36 3.38
N THR A 138 -18.92 8.24 3.68
CA THR A 138 -19.75 9.35 4.18
C THR A 138 -19.33 9.87 5.56
N THR A 139 -18.63 9.05 6.33
CA THR A 139 -18.06 9.36 7.64
C THR A 139 -16.71 10.06 7.49
N GLU A 140 -15.89 9.64 6.52
CA GLU A 140 -14.53 10.16 6.31
C GLU A 140 -14.49 11.40 5.44
N CYS A 141 -15.42 11.50 4.49
CA CYS A 141 -15.56 12.64 3.60
C CYS A 141 -16.14 13.87 4.33
N SER A 142 -15.27 14.58 5.04
CA SER A 142 -15.56 15.94 5.51
C SER A 142 -15.43 16.93 4.35
N SER A 143 -16.55 17.31 3.73
CA SER A 143 -16.51 18.17 2.55
C SER A 143 -16.00 19.58 2.88
N SER A 144 -14.99 20.06 2.16
CA SER A 144 -14.43 21.40 2.33
C SER A 144 -14.44 22.20 1.03
N GLN A 145 -14.73 23.50 1.14
CA GLN A 145 -14.67 24.44 0.02
C GLN A 145 -13.23 24.55 -0.49
N ARG A 146 -13.00 24.39 -1.80
CA ARG A 146 -11.68 24.51 -2.44
C ARG A 146 -11.46 25.85 -3.15
N ILE A 147 -12.53 26.61 -3.37
CA ILE A 147 -12.46 27.96 -3.94
C ILE A 147 -12.20 28.99 -2.84
N THR A 148 -11.16 29.79 -3.00
CA THR A 148 -10.94 30.99 -2.21
C THR A 148 -11.69 32.17 -2.83
N ASN A 149 -12.28 33.03 -2.00
CA ASN A 149 -13.18 34.10 -2.45
C ASN A 149 -14.29 33.59 -3.39
N ALA A 150 -15.08 32.65 -2.87
CA ALA A 150 -16.13 31.92 -3.59
C ALA A 150 -17.41 32.73 -3.85
N SER A 151 -17.60 33.85 -3.14
CA SER A 151 -18.75 34.75 -3.31
C SER A 151 -18.28 36.01 -4.01
N PHE A 152 -19.04 36.46 -5.00
CA PHE A 152 -18.75 37.68 -5.76
C PHE A 152 -19.73 38.82 -5.46
N ILE A 153 -20.62 38.61 -4.50
CA ILE A 153 -21.46 39.64 -3.90
C ILE A 153 -20.54 40.65 -3.22
N ASP A 154 -20.76 41.94 -3.48
CA ASP A 154 -20.01 43.08 -2.90
C ASP A 154 -18.57 43.26 -3.42
N GLU A 155 -18.20 42.66 -4.56
CA GLU A 155 -16.89 42.86 -5.21
C GLU A 155 -16.69 44.28 -5.81
N GLY A 156 -17.66 45.18 -5.63
CA GLY A 156 -17.54 46.59 -6.01
C GLY A 156 -18.73 47.45 -5.59
N SER A 157 -18.53 48.77 -5.48
CA SER A 157 -19.60 49.75 -5.21
C SER A 157 -20.47 50.06 -6.45
N GLY A 158 -20.55 49.17 -7.44
CA GLY A 158 -21.24 49.40 -8.71
C GLY A 158 -20.36 50.04 -9.79
N GLY A 159 -19.29 49.37 -10.20
CA GLY A 159 -18.35 49.89 -11.20
C GLY A 159 -17.41 48.84 -11.82
N ASN A 160 -16.63 49.26 -12.81
CA ASN A 160 -15.69 48.38 -13.50
C ASN A 160 -14.48 48.05 -12.62
N ILE A 161 -14.12 46.78 -12.56
CA ILE A 161 -13.01 46.23 -11.80
C ILE A 161 -11.97 45.61 -12.74
N VAL A 162 -10.70 45.72 -12.36
CA VAL A 162 -9.53 45.19 -13.11
C VAL A 162 -8.85 44.02 -12.40
N SER A 163 -9.34 43.67 -11.20
CA SER A 163 -8.78 42.63 -10.36
C SER A 163 -9.87 42.05 -9.47
N VAL A 164 -9.83 40.76 -9.23
CA VAL A 164 -10.72 40.04 -8.32
C VAL A 164 -9.83 39.35 -7.27
N PRO A 165 -10.03 39.56 -5.97
CA PRO A 165 -9.18 38.95 -4.94
C PRO A 165 -9.11 37.43 -5.07
N ASN A 166 -7.89 36.87 -5.06
CA ASN A 166 -7.59 35.44 -5.24
C ASN A 166 -7.97 34.82 -6.60
N TRP A 167 -8.38 35.64 -7.57
CA TRP A 167 -8.66 35.21 -8.93
C TRP A 167 -7.76 35.96 -9.92
N THR A 168 -7.43 35.31 -11.03
CA THR A 168 -6.72 35.90 -12.16
C THR A 168 -7.74 36.32 -13.21
N LEU A 169 -7.89 37.63 -13.41
CA LEU A 169 -8.65 38.21 -14.51
C LEU A 169 -7.71 38.51 -15.69
N SER A 170 -8.11 38.12 -16.90
CA SER A 170 -7.42 38.45 -18.14
C SER A 170 -8.40 38.83 -19.24
N GLY A 171 -7.95 39.71 -20.14
CA GLY A 171 -8.69 40.05 -21.35
C GLY A 171 -9.74 41.15 -21.21
N GLY A 172 -9.77 41.94 -20.13
CA GLY A 172 -10.67 43.09 -20.01
C GLY A 172 -10.93 43.56 -18.57
N THR A 173 -12.04 44.27 -18.39
CA THR A 173 -12.63 44.65 -17.09
C THR A 173 -13.97 43.96 -16.89
N LEU A 174 -14.25 43.54 -15.66
CA LEU A 174 -15.59 43.10 -15.26
C LEU A 174 -16.35 44.29 -14.65
N TYR A 175 -17.68 44.24 -14.62
CA TYR A 175 -18.48 45.15 -13.79
C TYR A 175 -18.89 44.44 -12.51
N ALA A 176 -18.74 45.06 -11.34
CA ALA A 176 -19.11 44.44 -10.07
C ALA A 176 -19.99 45.36 -9.23
N ASP A 177 -21.00 44.77 -8.61
CA ASP A 177 -21.92 45.42 -7.70
C ASP A 177 -22.29 44.51 -6.50
N SER A 178 -23.27 44.92 -5.70
CA SER A 178 -23.75 44.17 -4.53
C SER A 178 -24.52 42.88 -4.88
N THR A 179 -24.61 42.49 -6.15
CA THR A 179 -25.31 41.28 -6.60
C THR A 179 -24.38 40.26 -7.24
N GLY A 180 -23.20 40.68 -7.71
CA GLY A 180 -22.20 39.78 -8.30
C GLY A 180 -21.24 40.50 -9.24
N MET A 181 -20.55 39.71 -10.06
CA MET A 181 -19.66 40.18 -11.12
C MET A 181 -20.23 39.88 -12.50
N GLN A 182 -20.36 40.91 -13.32
CA GLN A 182 -20.89 40.86 -14.68
C GLN A 182 -19.73 40.78 -15.68
N PHE A 183 -19.82 39.82 -16.60
CA PHE A 183 -18.95 39.75 -17.76
C PHE A 183 -19.53 40.63 -18.86
N GLU A 184 -18.91 41.80 -19.07
CA GLU A 184 -19.38 42.80 -20.02
C GLU A 184 -19.20 42.37 -21.48
N ASN A 185 -20.23 42.59 -22.31
CA ASN A 185 -20.17 42.48 -23.77
C ASN A 185 -19.45 43.70 -24.41
N ASN A 186 -18.13 43.71 -24.31
CA ASN A 186 -17.27 44.80 -24.80
C ASN A 186 -16.39 44.39 -26.02
N ASN A 187 -16.75 43.29 -26.69
CA ASN A 187 -15.99 42.69 -27.80
C ASN A 187 -14.55 42.32 -27.43
N THR A 188 -14.31 42.04 -26.14
CA THR A 188 -13.07 41.43 -25.64
C THR A 188 -13.40 40.11 -24.94
N THR A 189 -12.54 39.11 -25.16
CA THR A 189 -12.64 37.82 -24.48
C THR A 189 -12.14 37.97 -23.05
N GLN A 190 -12.99 37.68 -22.08
CA GLN A 190 -12.67 37.81 -20.66
C GLN A 190 -12.51 36.42 -20.04
N THR A 191 -11.46 36.23 -19.24
CA THR A 191 -11.25 34.98 -18.50
C THR A 191 -10.99 35.29 -17.05
N LEU A 192 -11.82 34.70 -16.17
CA LEU A 192 -11.60 34.68 -14.73
C LEU A 192 -11.17 33.27 -14.34
N SER A 193 -10.06 33.13 -13.61
CA SER A 193 -9.51 31.81 -13.27
C SER A 193 -8.90 31.72 -11.88
N GLN A 194 -8.94 30.54 -11.29
CA GLN A 194 -8.28 30.20 -10.03
C GLN A 194 -7.73 28.79 -10.12
N ASN A 195 -6.52 28.58 -9.60
CA ASN A 195 -5.99 27.23 -9.44
C ASN A 195 -6.66 26.58 -8.23
N VAL A 196 -7.19 25.39 -8.45
CA VAL A 196 -7.83 24.56 -7.43
C VAL A 196 -6.90 23.37 -7.19
N THR A 197 -6.68 23.04 -5.93
CA THR A 197 -5.98 21.82 -5.50
C THR A 197 -6.94 20.95 -4.69
N ASN A 198 -6.63 19.67 -4.58
CA ASN A 198 -7.38 18.70 -3.76
C ASN A 198 -8.87 18.69 -4.13
N PHE A 199 -9.17 18.75 -5.43
CA PHE A 199 -10.50 18.59 -5.98
C PHE A 199 -10.75 17.11 -6.28
N TYR A 200 -11.03 16.35 -5.23
CA TYR A 200 -11.34 14.93 -5.26
C TYR A 200 -12.81 14.68 -5.63
N PRO A 201 -13.14 13.48 -6.11
CA PRO A 201 -14.53 13.05 -6.23
C PRO A 201 -15.24 13.10 -4.87
N ASP A 202 -16.56 13.27 -4.88
CA ASP A 202 -17.40 12.97 -3.73
C ASP A 202 -17.58 11.44 -3.57
N VAL A 203 -18.24 11.04 -2.49
CA VAL A 203 -18.62 9.64 -2.15
C VAL A 203 -19.55 8.96 -3.17
N ASN A 204 -19.85 9.60 -4.31
CA ASN A 204 -20.57 8.97 -5.43
C ASN A 204 -19.68 8.94 -6.69
N GLY A 205 -18.37 9.11 -6.54
CA GLY A 205 -17.42 9.19 -7.63
C GLY A 205 -17.62 10.40 -8.55
N LYS A 206 -18.08 11.57 -8.05
CA LYS A 206 -18.33 12.77 -8.87
C LYS A 206 -17.56 13.99 -8.40
N LYS A 207 -16.94 14.70 -9.34
CA LYS A 207 -16.36 16.02 -9.10
C LYS A 207 -17.36 17.11 -9.43
N ILE A 208 -17.80 17.84 -8.42
CA ILE A 208 -18.93 18.78 -8.54
C ILE A 208 -18.45 20.23 -8.43
N ILE A 209 -18.80 21.03 -9.44
CA ILE A 209 -18.63 22.49 -9.47
C ILE A 209 -20.02 23.12 -9.39
N ASN A 210 -20.27 23.86 -8.31
CA ASN A 210 -21.47 24.65 -8.14
C ASN A 210 -21.23 26.06 -8.65
N VAL A 211 -22.09 26.54 -9.53
CA VAL A 211 -22.01 27.88 -10.12
C VAL A 211 -23.36 28.55 -9.97
N SER A 212 -23.39 29.64 -9.19
CA SER A 212 -24.56 30.50 -9.04
C SER A 212 -24.41 31.67 -10.00
N PHE A 213 -25.35 31.83 -10.93
CA PHE A 213 -25.30 32.88 -11.93
C PHE A 213 -26.69 33.40 -12.28
N ILE A 214 -26.74 34.55 -12.94
CA ILE A 214 -27.94 35.11 -13.54
C ILE A 214 -27.65 35.30 -15.03
N SER A 215 -28.50 34.70 -15.85
CA SER A 215 -28.50 34.94 -17.29
C SER A 215 -29.41 36.13 -17.55
N MET A 216 -28.86 37.23 -18.07
CA MET A 216 -29.63 38.45 -18.32
C MET A 216 -30.07 38.51 -19.78
N THR A 217 -31.22 39.13 -20.06
CA THR A 217 -31.64 39.49 -21.42
C THR A 217 -31.37 40.96 -21.65
N GLY A 218 -30.56 41.28 -22.65
CA GLY A 218 -30.31 42.66 -23.00
C GLY A 218 -31.33 43.28 -23.93
N SER A 219 -31.25 44.61 -24.01
CA SER A 219 -31.89 45.39 -25.07
C SER A 219 -31.36 44.92 -26.45
N PRO A 220 -32.22 44.79 -27.47
CA PRO A 220 -31.87 44.10 -28.71
C PRO A 220 -30.76 44.82 -29.49
N ILE A 221 -29.71 44.09 -29.85
CA ILE A 221 -28.89 44.40 -31.03
C ILE A 221 -29.41 43.52 -32.17
N LEU A 222 -29.68 44.14 -33.32
CA LEU A 222 -29.99 43.42 -34.55
C LEU A 222 -28.73 42.63 -34.96
N ASN A 223 -28.93 41.42 -35.47
CA ASN A 223 -27.94 40.45 -36.01
C ASN A 223 -27.51 39.32 -35.04
N SER A 224 -27.12 38.20 -35.62
CA SER A 224 -26.86 36.88 -35.04
C SER A 224 -25.59 36.78 -34.15
N ASP A 225 -25.48 37.61 -33.12
CA ASP A 225 -24.40 37.48 -32.14
C ASP A 225 -24.76 36.42 -31.07
N SER A 226 -23.79 35.60 -30.70
CA SER A 226 -23.91 34.55 -29.68
C SER A 226 -22.92 34.85 -28.56
N ILE A 227 -23.41 35.01 -27.34
CA ILE A 227 -22.56 35.13 -26.16
C ILE A 227 -22.33 33.72 -25.61
N GLN A 228 -21.06 33.39 -25.39
CA GLN A 228 -20.67 32.09 -24.87
C GLN A 228 -19.95 32.27 -23.52
N PHE A 229 -20.59 31.77 -22.47
CA PHE A 229 -19.95 31.61 -21.17
C PHE A 229 -19.59 30.14 -20.97
N THR A 230 -18.30 29.85 -20.89
CA THR A 230 -17.78 28.48 -20.84
C THR A 230 -17.09 28.24 -19.51
N ILE A 231 -17.50 27.17 -18.82
CA ILE A 231 -16.85 26.67 -17.61
C ILE A 231 -15.81 25.64 -18.06
N ARG A 232 -14.55 25.91 -17.73
CA ARG A 232 -13.42 25.06 -18.12
C ARG A 232 -12.63 24.63 -16.89
N TYR A 233 -12.11 23.41 -16.92
CA TYR A 233 -11.15 22.94 -15.93
C TYR A 233 -9.89 22.43 -16.65
N ASN A 234 -8.75 22.97 -16.25
CA ASN A 234 -7.43 22.72 -16.86
C ASN A 234 -7.42 22.92 -18.40
N GLY A 235 -8.13 23.95 -18.88
CA GLY A 235 -8.23 24.28 -20.31
C GLY A 235 -9.23 23.44 -21.12
N VAL A 236 -9.93 22.48 -20.50
CA VAL A 236 -10.97 21.67 -21.15
C VAL A 236 -12.36 22.22 -20.82
N ASP A 237 -13.21 22.38 -21.83
CA ASP A 237 -14.59 22.86 -21.70
C ASP A 237 -15.51 21.77 -21.13
N TYR A 238 -16.29 22.06 -20.08
CA TYR A 238 -17.23 21.10 -19.49
C TYR A 238 -18.69 21.54 -19.55
N ALA A 239 -18.93 22.85 -19.50
CA ALA A 239 -20.26 23.40 -19.75
C ALA A 239 -20.15 24.70 -20.53
N ARG A 240 -21.07 24.90 -21.46
CA ARG A 240 -21.21 26.14 -22.21
C ARG A 240 -22.63 26.65 -22.11
N ILE A 241 -22.76 27.89 -21.66
CA ILE A 241 -24.02 28.62 -21.60
C ILE A 241 -24.04 29.56 -22.79
N GLU A 242 -25.04 29.37 -23.64
CA GLU A 242 -25.24 30.17 -24.85
C GLU A 242 -26.58 30.89 -24.77
N THR A 243 -26.56 32.21 -24.93
CA THR A 243 -27.76 33.05 -25.05
C THR A 243 -27.88 33.50 -26.50
N VAL A 244 -29.07 33.30 -27.10
CA VAL A 244 -29.34 33.68 -28.50
C VAL A 244 -30.64 34.46 -28.56
N ARG A 245 -30.65 35.69 -29.09
CA ARG A 245 -31.89 36.46 -29.27
C ARG A 245 -32.64 36.08 -30.56
N GLU A 246 -33.93 35.75 -30.49
CA GLU A 246 -34.80 35.69 -31.67
C GLU A 246 -35.15 37.10 -32.14
N LEU A 247 -34.90 37.36 -33.43
CA LEU A 247 -35.00 38.67 -34.08
C LEU A 247 -36.39 39.35 -34.07
N THR A 248 -37.44 38.72 -33.52
CA THR A 248 -38.83 39.14 -33.80
C THR A 248 -39.82 39.21 -32.63
N SER A 249 -39.44 38.93 -31.37
CA SER A 249 -40.42 39.01 -30.25
C SER A 249 -39.93 39.75 -29.01
N THR A 250 -40.89 40.39 -28.31
CA THR A 250 -40.72 41.10 -27.03
C THR A 250 -40.66 40.18 -25.82
N SER A 251 -40.28 38.91 -26.00
CA SER A 251 -40.21 37.92 -24.92
C SER A 251 -38.84 37.26 -24.85
N ALA A 252 -38.40 37.02 -23.62
CA ALA A 252 -37.09 36.53 -23.24
C ALA A 252 -36.66 35.30 -24.05
N THR A 253 -35.39 35.31 -24.43
CA THR A 253 -34.78 34.32 -25.31
C THR A 253 -34.13 33.17 -24.57
N ALA A 254 -34.37 31.94 -25.02
CA ALA A 254 -33.87 30.75 -24.35
C ALA A 254 -32.33 30.77 -24.23
N ALA A 255 -31.84 30.71 -22.99
CA ALA A 255 -30.47 30.31 -22.73
C ALA A 255 -30.39 28.78 -22.82
N THR A 256 -29.32 28.25 -23.40
CA THR A 256 -29.08 26.80 -23.49
C THR A 256 -27.79 26.45 -22.77
N ILE A 257 -27.79 25.33 -22.05
CA ILE A 257 -26.56 24.75 -21.49
C ILE A 257 -26.20 23.52 -22.32
N THR A 258 -25.00 23.52 -22.88
CA THR A 258 -24.38 22.35 -23.50
C THR A 258 -23.34 21.78 -22.55
N TYR A 259 -23.54 20.54 -22.11
CA TYR A 259 -22.53 19.78 -21.38
C TYR A 259 -21.55 19.12 -22.35
N LEU A 260 -20.27 19.17 -22.04
CA LEU A 260 -19.17 18.77 -22.92
C LEU A 260 -18.23 17.81 -22.19
N ASN A 261 -17.46 17.03 -22.96
CA ASN A 261 -16.38 16.18 -22.44
C ASN A 261 -16.78 15.26 -21.27
N GLY A 262 -17.97 14.67 -21.37
CA GLY A 262 -18.50 13.73 -20.37
C GLY A 262 -19.09 14.38 -19.12
N ALA A 263 -19.18 15.71 -19.06
CA ALA A 263 -19.87 16.38 -17.97
C ALA A 263 -21.39 16.20 -18.03
N THR A 264 -22.02 16.35 -16.88
CA THR A 264 -23.48 16.39 -16.71
C THR A 264 -23.85 17.51 -15.76
N GLY A 265 -25.13 17.87 -15.68
CA GLY A 265 -25.57 18.80 -14.65
C GLY A 265 -27.08 18.87 -14.54
N ASN A 266 -27.54 19.62 -13.54
CA ASN A 266 -28.94 19.70 -13.12
C ASN A 266 -29.80 20.67 -13.96
N LEU A 267 -29.19 21.53 -14.79
CA LEU A 267 -29.90 22.52 -15.60
C LEU A 267 -29.79 22.19 -17.10
N VAL A 268 -30.85 22.45 -17.87
CA VAL A 268 -30.84 22.25 -19.33
C VAL A 268 -31.05 23.56 -20.08
N SER A 269 -31.88 24.45 -19.54
CA SER A 269 -32.13 25.78 -20.09
C SER A 269 -32.31 26.78 -18.94
N PRO A 270 -31.36 27.72 -18.75
CA PRO A 270 -31.51 28.77 -17.76
C PRO A 270 -32.65 29.71 -18.11
N ILE A 271 -33.37 30.19 -17.08
CA ILE A 271 -34.41 31.20 -17.23
C ILE A 271 -33.73 32.57 -17.33
N PRO A 272 -33.86 33.27 -18.46
CA PRO A 272 -33.28 34.59 -18.63
C PRO A 272 -34.07 35.66 -17.84
N HIS A 273 -33.37 36.66 -17.29
CA HIS A 273 -33.98 37.75 -16.53
C HIS A 273 -33.81 39.12 -17.23
N ASP A 274 -34.89 39.89 -17.30
CA ASP A 274 -34.96 41.20 -17.97
C ASP A 274 -34.76 42.34 -16.96
N ASN A 275 -33.51 42.65 -16.57
CA ASN A 275 -33.10 43.93 -15.96
C ASN A 275 -31.60 43.98 -15.62
N ARG A 276 -30.98 45.18 -15.65
CA ARG A 276 -29.56 45.44 -15.26
C ARG A 276 -29.26 45.24 -13.77
N VAL A 277 -30.28 45.27 -12.92
CA VAL A 277 -30.19 44.96 -11.48
C VAL A 277 -31.14 43.79 -11.22
N ALA A 278 -30.57 42.59 -11.11
CA ALA A 278 -31.34 41.38 -10.94
C ALA A 278 -31.70 41.18 -9.46
N PRO A 279 -32.97 40.87 -9.11
CA PRO A 279 -33.34 40.49 -7.76
C PRO A 279 -32.70 39.14 -7.40
N ALA A 280 -32.49 38.89 -6.10
CA ALA A 280 -31.95 37.61 -5.61
C ALA A 280 -32.74 36.37 -6.07
N GLU A 281 -34.01 36.54 -6.45
CA GLU A 281 -34.88 35.49 -6.98
C GLU A 281 -34.52 35.02 -8.40
N ALA A 282 -33.67 35.75 -9.12
CA ALA A 282 -33.23 35.41 -10.48
C ALA A 282 -31.96 34.52 -10.50
N ILE A 283 -31.40 34.19 -9.32
CA ILE A 283 -30.20 33.35 -9.19
C ILE A 283 -30.51 31.91 -9.59
N GLN A 284 -29.67 31.36 -10.46
CA GLN A 284 -29.72 29.97 -10.91
C GLN A 284 -28.49 29.22 -10.44
N ASN A 285 -28.70 28.02 -9.90
CA ASN A 285 -27.64 27.20 -9.32
C ASN A 285 -27.37 26.00 -10.24
N LEU A 286 -26.30 26.10 -11.03
CA LEU A 286 -25.79 24.99 -11.83
C LEU A 286 -24.89 24.12 -10.95
N GLN A 287 -25.27 22.85 -10.82
CA GLN A 287 -24.43 21.79 -10.28
C GLN A 287 -23.85 21.01 -11.47
N LEU A 288 -22.61 21.36 -11.83
CA LEU A 288 -21.87 20.74 -12.92
C LEU A 288 -21.05 19.57 -12.37
N SER A 289 -21.35 18.35 -12.80
CA SER A 289 -20.52 17.17 -12.53
C SER A 289 -19.57 16.95 -13.70
N ILE A 290 -18.26 16.99 -13.42
CA ILE A 290 -17.21 16.68 -14.39
C ILE A 290 -16.68 15.26 -14.14
N PRO A 291 -16.02 14.60 -15.13
CA PRO A 291 -15.49 13.27 -14.95
C PRO A 291 -14.54 13.18 -13.74
N TYR A 292 -14.67 12.11 -12.94
CA TYR A 292 -13.83 11.89 -11.76
C TYR A 292 -12.33 11.73 -12.11
N THR A 293 -12.04 11.29 -13.34
CA THR A 293 -10.68 11.15 -13.90
C THR A 293 -10.01 12.47 -14.25
N THR A 294 -10.71 13.60 -14.13
CA THR A 294 -10.06 14.91 -14.23
C THR A 294 -9.01 15.04 -13.12
N PRO A 295 -7.89 15.75 -13.35
CA PRO A 295 -6.87 15.94 -12.31
C PRO A 295 -7.47 16.51 -11.01
N SER A 296 -6.93 16.14 -9.85
CA SER A 296 -7.33 16.74 -8.55
C SER A 296 -6.80 18.17 -8.38
N SER A 297 -5.84 18.58 -9.22
CA SER A 297 -5.30 19.94 -9.24
C SER A 297 -5.30 20.52 -10.65
N GLY A 298 -5.73 21.77 -10.79
CA GLY A 298 -5.87 22.42 -12.09
C GLY A 298 -6.53 23.78 -12.03
N SER A 299 -6.48 24.52 -13.15
CA SER A 299 -7.10 25.83 -13.26
C SER A 299 -8.59 25.71 -13.57
N LEU A 300 -9.46 26.11 -12.63
CA LEU A 300 -10.86 26.39 -12.93
C LEU A 300 -10.94 27.75 -13.59
N SER A 301 -11.58 27.85 -14.75
CA SER A 301 -11.76 29.13 -15.45
C SER A 301 -13.15 29.31 -16.02
N PHE A 302 -13.63 30.55 -15.93
CA PHE A 302 -14.83 31.05 -16.56
C PHE A 302 -14.40 31.89 -17.75
N PHE A 303 -14.72 31.40 -18.94
CA PHE A 303 -14.31 31.98 -20.21
C PHE A 303 -15.52 32.59 -20.89
N PHE A 304 -15.49 33.90 -21.08
CA PHE A 304 -16.55 34.65 -21.72
C PHE A 304 -16.07 35.17 -23.07
N ASN A 305 -16.73 34.75 -24.14
CA ASN A 305 -16.48 35.23 -25.48
C ASN A 305 -17.67 36.09 -25.94
N SER A 306 -17.43 37.39 -26.09
CA SER A 306 -18.33 38.30 -26.79
C SER A 306 -17.78 38.54 -28.20
N SER A 307 -18.48 38.05 -29.22
CA SER A 307 -18.17 38.34 -30.62
C SER A 307 -19.30 39.18 -31.20
N VAL A 308 -19.00 40.44 -31.53
CA VAL A 308 -19.93 41.35 -32.21
C VAL A 308 -19.48 41.52 -33.65
N VAL A 309 -20.31 41.16 -34.63
CA VAL A 309 -20.04 41.50 -36.04
C VAL A 309 -20.59 42.90 -36.32
N ALA A 310 -19.75 43.92 -36.18
CA ALA A 310 -20.13 45.32 -36.42
C ALA A 310 -20.49 45.59 -37.90
N THR A 311 -21.78 45.62 -38.23
CA THR A 311 -22.25 46.19 -39.52
C THR A 311 -22.81 47.59 -39.32
N GLY A 312 -21.92 48.59 -39.38
CA GLY A 312 -22.18 49.92 -39.94
C GLY A 312 -23.34 50.80 -39.42
N ASN A 313 -24.10 50.43 -38.38
CA ASN A 313 -25.18 51.26 -37.84
C ASN A 313 -24.92 51.67 -36.38
N THR A 314 -25.33 52.88 -36.04
CA THR A 314 -24.97 53.59 -34.81
C THR A 314 -25.51 52.87 -33.56
N LEU A 315 -24.59 52.58 -32.65
CA LEU A 315 -24.77 51.82 -31.40
C LEU A 315 -25.87 52.43 -30.51
N VAL A 316 -26.90 51.63 -30.21
CA VAL A 316 -27.88 51.92 -29.14
C VAL A 316 -27.52 50.98 -27.98
N ASN A 317 -27.01 51.58 -26.89
CA ASN A 317 -26.74 50.99 -25.57
C ASN A 317 -26.27 49.51 -25.53
N VAL A 318 -24.96 49.31 -25.64
CA VAL A 318 -24.27 48.00 -25.70
C VAL A 318 -24.04 47.32 -24.34
N ASN A 319 -24.79 47.70 -23.29
CA ASN A 319 -24.46 47.36 -21.90
C ASN A 319 -25.41 46.32 -21.25
N ASP A 320 -26.21 45.57 -22.02
CA ASP A 320 -27.26 44.75 -21.40
C ASP A 320 -27.22 43.24 -21.75
N ASP A 321 -26.23 42.70 -22.46
CA ASP A 321 -26.13 41.23 -22.62
C ASP A 321 -25.01 40.66 -21.75
N ASP A 322 -25.29 40.56 -20.45
CA ASP A 322 -24.32 40.13 -19.45
C ASP A 322 -24.68 38.76 -18.85
N ILE A 323 -23.65 38.03 -18.42
CA ILE A 323 -23.81 36.98 -17.42
C ILE A 323 -23.26 37.48 -16.10
N LEU A 324 -24.11 37.49 -15.07
CA LEU A 324 -23.72 37.84 -13.71
C LEU A 324 -23.33 36.55 -12.98
N LEU A 325 -22.07 36.45 -12.60
CA LEU A 325 -21.56 35.40 -11.71
C LEU A 325 -21.72 35.84 -10.26
N VAL A 326 -22.45 35.05 -9.47
CA VAL A 326 -22.79 35.35 -8.08
C VAL A 326 -21.86 34.63 -7.13
N SER A 327 -21.67 33.32 -7.32
CA SER A 327 -20.76 32.52 -6.52
C SER A 327 -20.33 31.26 -7.25
N VAL A 328 -19.18 30.73 -6.85
CA VAL A 328 -18.62 29.48 -7.35
C VAL A 328 -18.15 28.65 -6.17
N GLY A 329 -18.59 27.41 -6.09
CA GLY A 329 -18.21 26.50 -5.01
C GLY A 329 -17.78 25.14 -5.52
N ILE A 330 -16.64 24.66 -5.05
CA ILE A 330 -16.18 23.29 -5.16
C ILE A 330 -16.12 22.72 -3.74
N ASN A 331 -17.02 21.80 -3.43
CA ASN A 331 -16.91 21.00 -2.21
C ASN A 331 -16.25 19.68 -2.60
N SER A 332 -15.17 19.35 -1.91
CA SER A 332 -14.41 18.12 -2.10
C SER A 332 -14.21 17.43 -0.76
N CYS A 333 -14.10 16.10 -0.76
CA CYS A 333 -13.63 15.37 0.41
C CYS A 333 -12.25 15.87 0.84
N SER A 334 -11.94 15.69 2.13
CA SER A 334 -10.66 16.08 2.70
C SER A 334 -9.58 15.02 2.41
N ASP A 335 -8.35 15.45 2.65
CA ASP A 335 -7.08 14.73 2.48
C ASP A 335 -6.21 15.34 3.59
N PHE A 336 -6.10 14.63 4.71
CA PHE A 336 -5.60 15.23 5.96
C PHE A 336 -4.07 15.31 6.01
N ASP A 337 -3.37 14.34 5.45
CA ASP A 337 -1.91 14.32 5.42
C ASP A 337 -1.31 14.96 4.13
N GLY A 338 -2.13 15.17 3.11
CA GLY A 338 -1.76 15.84 1.86
C GLY A 338 -1.05 14.94 0.85
N ASP A 339 -1.19 13.62 0.96
CA ASP A 339 -0.51 12.64 0.09
C ASP A 339 -1.17 12.46 -1.29
N THR A 340 -2.30 13.13 -1.51
CA THR A 340 -3.16 13.13 -2.71
C THR A 340 -4.19 12.00 -2.82
N ILE A 341 -4.30 11.15 -1.80
CA ILE A 341 -5.36 10.18 -1.60
C ILE A 341 -6.41 10.84 -0.69
N PRO A 342 -7.69 10.93 -1.10
CA PRO A 342 -8.72 11.44 -0.20
C PRO A 342 -9.00 10.42 0.92
N ASN A 343 -9.35 10.90 2.10
CA ASN A 343 -9.48 10.06 3.30
C ASN A 343 -10.37 8.81 3.16
N PHE A 344 -11.42 8.85 2.34
CA PHE A 344 -12.31 7.70 2.13
C PHE A 344 -11.70 6.61 1.22
N LEU A 345 -10.47 6.82 0.76
CA LEU A 345 -9.67 5.88 -0.03
C LEU A 345 -8.30 5.64 0.64
N ASP A 346 -8.08 6.19 1.84
CA ASP A 346 -6.78 6.21 2.51
C ASP A 346 -6.87 5.46 3.83
N LEU A 347 -6.09 4.38 3.93
CA LEU A 347 -6.07 3.51 5.10
C LEU A 347 -5.35 4.12 6.32
N ASP A 348 -4.64 5.24 6.15
CA ASP A 348 -3.94 6.01 7.20
C ASP A 348 -4.06 7.52 6.88
N SER A 349 -5.27 8.05 6.91
CA SER A 349 -5.67 9.39 6.46
C SER A 349 -4.84 10.54 7.03
N ASP A 350 -4.29 10.41 8.24
CA ASP A 350 -3.43 11.43 8.85
C ASP A 350 -1.92 11.12 8.80
N GLY A 351 -1.56 10.02 8.14
CA GLY A 351 -0.20 9.61 7.81
C GLY A 351 0.66 9.36 9.04
N ASP A 352 0.05 9.02 10.17
CA ASP A 352 0.74 8.91 11.45
C ASP A 352 1.29 7.49 11.72
N GLY A 353 1.01 6.54 10.83
CA GLY A 353 1.37 5.14 10.90
C GLY A 353 0.40 4.28 11.73
N CYS A 354 -0.76 4.82 12.09
CA CYS A 354 -1.86 4.11 12.72
C CYS A 354 -3.06 4.10 11.77
N SER A 355 -3.41 2.91 11.27
CA SER A 355 -4.53 2.79 10.33
C SER A 355 -5.83 3.39 10.89
N ASP A 356 -6.63 4.00 10.02
CA ASP A 356 -7.95 4.55 10.34
C ASP A 356 -8.85 3.53 11.06
N ALA A 357 -8.86 2.27 10.61
CA ALA A 357 -9.52 1.17 11.30
C ALA A 357 -9.13 1.06 12.79
N ASN A 358 -7.82 1.05 13.10
CA ASN A 358 -7.34 0.96 14.47
C ASN A 358 -7.74 2.17 15.31
N GLU A 359 -7.72 3.36 14.71
CA GLU A 359 -8.09 4.63 15.32
C GLU A 359 -9.57 4.68 15.66
N TYR A 360 -10.41 4.45 14.66
CA TYR A 360 -11.86 4.50 14.74
C TYR A 360 -12.37 3.51 15.78
N TYR A 361 -11.95 2.25 15.68
CA TYR A 361 -12.37 1.18 16.59
C TYR A 361 -11.64 1.20 17.94
N ALA A 362 -10.72 2.14 18.17
CA ALA A 362 -9.92 2.28 19.38
C ALA A 362 -9.24 0.96 19.80
N SER A 363 -8.69 0.25 18.82
CA SER A 363 -8.15 -1.11 18.96
C SER A 363 -6.87 -1.22 18.15
N THR A 364 -5.80 -1.76 18.72
CA THR A 364 -4.51 -1.96 18.01
C THR A 364 -4.49 -3.20 17.10
N THR A 365 -5.68 -3.75 16.81
CA THR A 365 -5.84 -5.03 16.10
C THR A 365 -7.08 -5.03 15.21
N ALA A 366 -7.74 -3.89 15.05
CA ALA A 366 -8.93 -3.77 14.20
C ALA A 366 -8.55 -4.09 12.75
N ASP A 367 -7.38 -3.66 12.31
CA ASP A 367 -6.80 -3.94 10.99
C ASP A 367 -6.18 -5.35 10.84
N GLY A 368 -6.20 -6.17 11.91
CA GLY A 368 -5.57 -7.49 11.93
C GLY A 368 -4.08 -7.55 11.56
N ASN A 369 -3.38 -6.42 11.53
CA ASN A 369 -2.04 -6.24 10.97
C ASN A 369 -1.92 -6.57 9.47
N ASP A 370 -2.97 -6.37 8.66
CA ASP A 370 -2.94 -6.64 7.22
C ASP A 370 -2.73 -5.42 6.32
N GLY A 371 -2.41 -4.26 6.92
CA GLY A 371 -2.04 -3.06 6.18
C GLY A 371 -3.09 -1.95 6.20
N GLY A 372 -4.08 -2.04 7.09
CA GLY A 372 -5.03 -0.96 7.40
C GLY A 372 -6.50 -1.31 7.12
N VAL A 373 -6.73 -2.39 6.37
CA VAL A 373 -8.06 -2.90 6.04
C VAL A 373 -8.70 -3.54 7.26
N PHE A 374 -10.02 -3.44 7.41
CA PHE A 374 -10.68 -4.00 8.59
C PHE A 374 -10.63 -5.53 8.64
N GLY A 375 -10.25 -6.08 9.79
CA GLY A 375 -10.31 -7.51 10.05
C GLY A 375 -9.00 -8.21 9.72
N VAL A 376 -9.05 -9.44 9.21
CA VAL A 376 -7.83 -10.20 8.86
C VAL A 376 -7.97 -10.73 7.45
N GLY A 377 -7.10 -10.28 6.56
CA GLY A 377 -7.18 -10.56 5.14
C GLY A 377 -8.32 -9.77 4.49
N THR A 378 -8.70 -10.14 3.26
CA THR A 378 -9.78 -9.43 2.56
C THR A 378 -11.09 -9.53 3.34
N PRO A 379 -11.69 -8.40 3.76
CA PRO A 379 -12.93 -8.39 4.51
C PRO A 379 -14.09 -8.94 3.69
N THR A 380 -15.13 -9.39 4.38
CA THR A 380 -16.39 -9.76 3.73
C THR A 380 -17.31 -8.55 3.69
N VAL A 381 -17.80 -8.20 2.51
CA VAL A 381 -18.70 -7.05 2.32
C VAL A 381 -20.14 -7.45 2.01
N ASP A 382 -21.08 -6.51 2.17
CA ASP A 382 -22.44 -6.66 1.67
C ASP A 382 -22.59 -6.24 0.19
N ALA A 383 -23.81 -6.25 -0.34
CA ALA A 383 -24.06 -5.97 -1.76
C ALA A 383 -23.80 -4.50 -2.17
N ASN A 384 -23.59 -3.61 -1.20
CA ASN A 384 -23.20 -2.21 -1.40
C ASN A 384 -21.79 -1.95 -0.86
N GLY A 385 -20.94 -2.98 -0.74
CA GLY A 385 -19.51 -2.83 -0.41
C GLY A 385 -19.18 -2.52 1.05
N ARG A 386 -20.18 -2.25 1.91
CA ARG A 386 -19.94 -2.09 3.36
C ARG A 386 -19.31 -3.34 3.99
N VAL A 387 -18.24 -3.17 4.77
CA VAL A 387 -17.64 -4.24 5.60
C VAL A 387 -18.66 -4.87 6.57
N THR A 388 -18.78 -6.20 6.50
CA THR A 388 -19.67 -7.00 7.35
C THR A 388 -18.89 -7.84 8.37
N GLY A 389 -18.64 -7.25 9.55
CA GLY A 389 -18.04 -7.91 10.71
C GLY A 389 -18.84 -7.68 12.00
N PRO A 390 -18.75 -8.56 13.02
CA PRO A 390 -19.51 -8.42 14.27
C PRO A 390 -19.22 -7.10 15.02
N VAL A 391 -18.02 -6.54 14.83
CA VAL A 391 -17.60 -5.27 15.43
C VAL A 391 -18.05 -4.08 14.56
N ALA A 392 -17.85 -4.14 13.24
CA ALA A 392 -18.22 -3.07 12.31
C ALA A 392 -19.72 -2.75 12.23
N ALA A 393 -20.60 -3.74 12.43
CA ALA A 393 -22.04 -3.53 12.36
C ALA A 393 -22.67 -2.86 13.61
N SER A 394 -21.93 -2.73 14.72
CA SER A 394 -22.50 -2.29 16.01
C SER A 394 -21.75 -1.15 16.70
N TYR A 395 -20.61 -0.74 16.16
CA TYR A 395 -19.79 0.32 16.71
C TYR A 395 -20.32 1.69 16.28
N ALA A 396 -20.57 2.57 17.24
CA ALA A 396 -21.04 3.94 17.03
C ALA A 396 -19.96 4.95 17.46
N GLY A 397 -18.70 4.64 17.14
CA GLY A 397 -17.59 5.54 17.41
C GLY A 397 -17.70 6.81 16.56
N THR A 398 -17.04 7.85 17.04
CA THR A 398 -16.83 9.07 16.25
C THR A 398 -15.54 8.87 15.47
N TYR A 399 -15.58 9.11 14.16
CA TYR A 399 -14.35 9.22 13.38
C TYR A 399 -13.60 10.47 13.84
N THR A 400 -12.55 10.24 14.60
CA THR A 400 -11.64 11.26 15.10
C THR A 400 -10.24 10.78 14.83
N LEU A 401 -9.58 11.41 13.87
CA LEU A 401 -8.15 11.23 13.67
C LEU A 401 -7.37 11.45 14.96
N SER A 402 -6.41 10.59 15.21
CA SER A 402 -5.43 10.78 16.27
C SER A 402 -4.52 11.96 15.93
N THR A 403 -4.80 13.12 16.51
CA THR A 403 -3.82 14.23 16.56
C THR A 403 -2.52 13.90 17.33
N GLY A 404 -2.36 12.67 17.83
CA GLY A 404 -1.22 12.24 18.60
C GLY A 404 -0.03 11.84 17.75
N THR A 405 1.17 12.30 18.09
CA THR A 405 2.40 11.86 17.42
C THR A 405 3.11 10.78 18.24
N SER A 406 3.55 9.74 17.55
CA SER A 406 4.33 8.66 18.15
C SER A 406 5.70 9.12 18.64
N SER A 407 6.21 8.43 19.66
CA SER A 407 7.61 8.59 20.07
C SER A 407 8.55 7.93 19.06
N VAL A 408 9.64 8.61 18.73
CA VAL A 408 10.71 8.05 17.89
C VAL A 408 11.66 7.25 18.77
N LEU A 409 11.91 6.01 18.40
CA LEU A 409 12.79 5.09 19.13
C LEU A 409 14.17 5.01 18.45
N ASP A 410 15.22 4.83 19.24
CA ASP A 410 16.53 4.44 18.71
C ASP A 410 16.44 3.01 18.14
N ALA A 411 16.51 2.91 16.81
CA ALA A 411 16.46 1.66 16.05
C ALA A 411 17.58 0.67 16.43
N THR A 412 18.60 1.10 17.19
CA THR A 412 19.66 0.23 17.70
C THR A 412 19.37 -0.36 19.09
N THR A 413 18.22 -0.05 19.68
CA THR A 413 17.80 -0.53 21.01
C THR A 413 16.46 -1.28 20.95
N PRO A 414 16.25 -2.28 21.81
CA PRO A 414 17.19 -2.91 22.76
C PRO A 414 18.28 -3.75 22.08
N ILE A 415 19.41 -3.90 22.78
CA ILE A 415 20.57 -4.71 22.34
C ILE A 415 20.46 -6.17 22.74
N ASP A 416 20.92 -7.06 21.85
CA ASP A 416 21.08 -8.49 22.14
C ASP A 416 21.99 -8.68 23.37
N ARG A 417 21.67 -9.69 24.17
CA ARG A 417 22.38 -9.99 25.43
C ARG A 417 22.88 -11.41 25.45
N THR A 418 24.14 -11.57 25.85
CA THR A 418 24.76 -12.87 26.07
C THR A 418 25.25 -12.96 27.50
N ILE A 419 24.69 -13.87 28.29
CA ILE A 419 24.96 -14.01 29.73
C ILE A 419 25.11 -15.48 30.14
N ALA A 420 25.77 -15.74 31.26
CA ALA A 420 25.76 -17.07 31.86
C ALA A 420 24.42 -17.36 32.57
N ALA A 421 24.02 -18.62 32.66
CA ALA A 421 22.84 -19.03 33.42
C ALA A 421 22.92 -18.55 34.88
N GLY A 422 21.81 -18.05 35.42
CA GLY A 422 21.70 -17.47 36.75
C GLY A 422 22.19 -16.01 36.86
N SER A 423 22.73 -15.43 35.78
CA SER A 423 23.13 -14.01 35.78
C SER A 423 21.93 -13.09 35.57
N ASN A 424 22.10 -11.82 35.96
CA ASN A 424 21.12 -10.77 35.73
C ASN A 424 21.43 -10.04 34.40
N THR A 425 20.43 -9.47 33.77
CA THR A 425 20.59 -8.59 32.60
C THR A 425 19.43 -7.59 32.50
N THR A 426 19.57 -6.61 31.61
CA THR A 426 18.51 -5.66 31.28
C THR A 426 18.38 -5.48 29.77
N PHE A 427 17.17 -5.20 29.31
CA PHE A 427 16.91 -4.67 27.98
C PHE A 427 16.34 -3.27 28.14
N ALA A 428 16.83 -2.31 27.35
CA ALA A 428 16.43 -0.93 27.46
C ALA A 428 16.11 -0.37 26.08
N VAL A 429 15.06 0.44 26.00
CA VAL A 429 14.69 1.23 24.84
C VAL A 429 15.07 2.68 25.10
N THR A 430 15.63 3.33 24.08
CA THR A 430 15.88 4.77 24.11
C THR A 430 14.85 5.48 23.23
N VAL A 431 14.10 6.40 23.83
CA VAL A 431 13.24 7.34 23.11
C VAL A 431 14.10 8.53 22.70
N THR A 432 14.32 8.72 21.39
CA THR A 432 15.12 9.82 20.85
C THR A 432 14.29 11.09 20.70
N THR A 433 12.99 10.96 20.46
CA THR A 433 12.04 12.07 20.42
C THR A 433 10.74 11.63 21.08
N ALA A 434 10.31 12.40 22.08
CA ALA A 434 9.05 12.13 22.78
C ALA A 434 7.86 12.39 21.86
N GLY A 435 6.80 11.61 22.04
CA GLY A 435 5.51 11.81 21.36
C GLY A 435 4.71 12.95 21.98
N SER A 436 3.48 13.14 21.48
CA SER A 436 2.60 14.25 21.88
C SER A 436 2.02 14.17 23.30
N ALA A 437 2.05 12.99 23.93
CA ALA A 437 1.47 12.80 25.27
C ALA A 437 2.32 11.86 26.15
N THR A 438 1.72 11.35 27.22
CA THR A 438 2.41 10.49 28.18
C THR A 438 2.89 9.21 27.51
N THR A 439 4.20 8.99 27.51
CA THR A 439 4.82 7.75 27.00
C THR A 439 4.62 6.60 27.99
N ASN A 440 3.99 5.53 27.52
CA ASN A 440 3.82 4.28 28.25
C ASN A 440 4.62 3.15 27.60
N HIS A 441 5.06 2.19 28.41
CA HIS A 441 5.87 1.05 27.98
C HIS A 441 5.18 -0.25 28.35
N GLN A 442 5.32 -1.27 27.52
CA GLN A 442 4.86 -2.63 27.77
C GLN A 442 5.80 -3.62 27.09
N TRP A 443 6.67 -4.25 27.89
CA TRP A 443 7.56 -5.27 27.37
C TRP A 443 6.81 -6.54 26.98
N GLN A 444 7.27 -7.17 25.90
CA GLN A 444 6.79 -8.44 25.39
C GLN A 444 7.94 -9.43 25.24
N VAL A 445 7.63 -10.71 25.43
CA VAL A 445 8.53 -11.84 25.19
C VAL A 445 7.97 -12.75 24.11
N SER A 446 8.86 -13.28 23.27
CA SER A 446 8.57 -14.39 22.36
C SER A 446 9.47 -15.58 22.69
N THR A 447 8.85 -16.75 22.79
CA THR A 447 9.51 -18.04 23.04
C THR A 447 9.55 -18.94 21.81
N ASP A 448 9.06 -18.45 20.67
CA ASP A 448 8.86 -19.19 19.42
C ASP A 448 9.50 -18.46 18.22
N ASN A 449 10.68 -17.88 18.46
CA ASN A 449 11.50 -17.18 17.48
C ASN A 449 10.84 -15.93 16.84
N GLY A 450 9.86 -15.34 17.50
CA GLY A 450 9.17 -14.12 17.07
C GLY A 450 7.82 -14.35 16.40
N SER A 451 7.31 -15.58 16.41
CA SER A 451 6.02 -15.92 15.79
C SER A 451 4.85 -15.39 16.62
N THR A 452 4.93 -15.52 17.94
CA THR A 452 3.96 -14.96 18.88
C THR A 452 4.65 -14.15 19.98
N TRP A 453 3.93 -13.17 20.52
CA TRP A 453 4.43 -12.25 21.53
C TRP A 453 3.44 -12.16 22.69
N THR A 454 3.94 -12.28 23.92
CA THR A 454 3.13 -12.20 25.14
C THR A 454 3.60 -11.05 26.01
N ASN A 455 2.66 -10.26 26.56
CA ASN A 455 2.98 -9.19 27.50
C ASN A 455 3.66 -9.74 28.75
N ILE A 456 4.80 -9.15 29.10
CA ILE A 456 5.53 -9.46 30.32
C ILE A 456 4.85 -8.77 31.50
N VAL A 457 4.55 -9.55 32.53
CA VAL A 457 4.05 -9.07 33.82
C VAL A 457 5.17 -9.21 34.85
N ASN A 458 5.30 -8.24 35.75
CA ASN A 458 6.30 -8.30 36.84
C ASN A 458 6.04 -9.54 37.73
N GLY A 459 7.09 -10.34 37.94
CA GLY A 459 7.03 -11.61 38.67
C GLY A 459 8.07 -12.61 38.19
N GLY A 460 8.41 -13.58 39.03
CA GLY A 460 9.46 -14.56 38.73
C GLY A 460 10.81 -13.88 38.48
N VAL A 461 11.36 -14.05 37.27
CA VAL A 461 12.63 -13.43 36.84
C VAL A 461 12.47 -11.99 36.35
N TYR A 462 11.24 -11.55 36.05
CA TYR A 462 10.97 -10.25 35.40
C TYR A 462 10.59 -9.17 36.41
N SER A 463 11.11 -7.96 36.19
CA SER A 463 10.70 -6.73 36.89
C SER A 463 10.80 -5.52 35.96
N THR A 464 10.16 -4.41 36.34
CA THR A 464 10.11 -3.15 35.59
C THR A 464 9.56 -3.25 34.15
N ALA A 465 8.64 -4.20 33.90
CA ALA A 465 8.07 -4.52 32.59
C ALA A 465 7.21 -3.40 31.94
N THR A 466 6.88 -2.34 32.68
CA THR A 466 6.13 -1.17 32.18
C THR A 466 6.96 0.10 32.20
N THR A 467 8.28 -0.03 32.05
CA THR A 467 9.24 1.08 32.01
C THR A 467 10.15 0.94 30.80
N ALA A 468 10.89 1.99 30.46
CA ALA A 468 11.87 1.96 29.38
C ALA A 468 12.98 0.91 29.54
N THR A 469 13.12 0.27 30.72
CA THR A 469 14.10 -0.80 30.96
C THR A 469 13.45 -2.01 31.62
N LEU A 470 13.45 -3.15 30.93
CA LEU A 470 13.12 -4.45 31.51
C LEU A 470 14.32 -5.02 32.27
N THR A 471 14.07 -5.52 33.48
CA THR A 471 15.09 -6.18 34.29
C THR A 471 14.79 -7.68 34.40
N ILE A 472 15.81 -8.51 34.10
CA ILE A 472 15.78 -9.97 34.26
C ILE A 472 16.78 -10.35 35.35
N THR A 473 16.30 -10.96 36.42
CA THR A 473 17.13 -11.43 37.54
C THR A 473 17.18 -12.94 37.57
N GLY A 474 18.39 -13.52 37.62
CA GLY A 474 18.57 -14.96 37.68
C GLY A 474 18.08 -15.70 36.43
N ALA A 475 18.47 -15.25 35.23
CA ALA A 475 17.99 -15.82 33.97
C ALA A 475 18.25 -17.34 33.89
N THR A 476 17.22 -18.12 33.56
CA THR A 476 17.30 -19.59 33.54
C THR A 476 17.81 -20.11 32.19
N VAL A 477 18.29 -21.36 32.16
CA VAL A 477 18.74 -22.02 30.91
C VAL A 477 17.63 -22.13 29.85
N GLY A 478 16.36 -22.20 30.28
CA GLY A 478 15.21 -22.31 29.38
C GLY A 478 14.90 -21.03 28.61
N MET A 479 15.49 -19.90 29.00
CA MET A 479 15.31 -18.60 28.35
C MET A 479 16.26 -18.39 27.17
N ASN A 480 17.05 -19.40 26.81
CA ASN A 480 17.91 -19.31 25.63
C ASN A 480 17.07 -19.11 24.36
N SER A 481 17.50 -18.18 23.51
CA SER A 481 16.81 -17.82 22.27
C SER A 481 15.47 -17.10 22.47
N TYR A 482 15.09 -16.75 23.70
CA TYR A 482 13.95 -15.88 23.93
C TYR A 482 14.23 -14.51 23.34
N LYS A 483 13.20 -13.91 22.74
CA LYS A 483 13.26 -12.59 22.15
C LYS A 483 12.44 -11.60 22.95
N TYR A 484 12.90 -10.36 23.01
CA TYR A 484 12.28 -9.28 23.77
C TYR A 484 12.07 -8.07 22.88
N ARG A 485 10.91 -7.42 23.02
CA ARG A 485 10.58 -6.13 22.42
C ARG A 485 9.75 -5.32 23.39
N ASP A 486 9.63 -4.04 23.14
CA ASP A 486 8.83 -3.10 23.95
C ASP A 486 7.80 -2.42 23.04
N LEU A 487 6.58 -2.29 23.55
CA LEU A 487 5.52 -1.52 22.90
C LEU A 487 5.49 -0.15 23.58
N VAL A 488 5.83 0.88 22.81
CA VAL A 488 5.89 2.26 23.29
C VAL A 488 4.68 3.01 22.74
N SER A 489 3.69 3.26 23.60
CA SER A 489 2.44 3.94 23.26
C SER A 489 2.36 5.34 23.86
N GLN A 490 1.50 6.19 23.29
CA GLN A 490 1.19 7.52 23.82
C GLN A 490 -0.26 7.52 24.32
N SER A 491 -0.54 8.19 25.42
CA SER A 491 -1.89 8.18 26.02
C SER A 491 -2.99 8.77 25.14
N ASN A 492 -2.65 9.44 24.04
CA ASN A 492 -3.57 10.06 23.08
C ASN A 492 -3.48 9.47 21.67
N LYS A 493 -2.86 8.29 21.52
CA LYS A 493 -2.72 7.57 20.24
C LYS A 493 -2.98 6.09 20.46
N VAL A 494 -3.70 5.45 19.55
CA VAL A 494 -4.07 4.03 19.67
C VAL A 494 -2.87 3.13 19.39
N CYS A 495 -2.21 3.31 18.24
CA CYS A 495 -1.14 2.42 17.81
C CYS A 495 0.19 2.67 18.54
N PRO A 496 0.80 1.64 19.14
CA PRO A 496 2.13 1.74 19.74
C PRO A 496 3.23 1.63 18.69
N VAL A 497 4.37 2.26 18.95
CA VAL A 497 5.62 1.98 18.23
C VAL A 497 6.29 0.76 18.85
N ILE A 498 6.66 -0.20 18.00
CA ILE A 498 7.37 -1.41 18.42
C ILE A 498 8.88 -1.17 18.34
N SER A 499 9.60 -1.44 19.43
CA SER A 499 11.05 -1.34 19.45
C SER A 499 11.73 -2.47 18.65
N ARG A 500 13.06 -2.38 18.47
CA ARG A 500 13.82 -3.48 17.88
C ARG A 500 13.61 -4.77 18.70
N VAL A 501 13.65 -5.90 18.03
CA VAL A 501 13.72 -7.20 18.71
C VAL A 501 15.14 -7.47 19.20
N ALA A 502 15.31 -7.77 20.50
CA ALA A 502 16.56 -8.22 21.08
C ALA A 502 16.53 -9.69 21.48
N ASN A 503 17.60 -10.41 21.19
CA ASN A 503 17.78 -11.82 21.53
C ASN A 503 18.49 -11.97 22.89
N LEU A 504 18.00 -12.89 23.72
CA LEU A 504 18.73 -13.36 24.90
C LEU A 504 19.41 -14.69 24.61
N CYS A 505 20.72 -14.69 24.75
CA CYS A 505 21.53 -15.89 24.65
C CYS A 505 22.07 -16.29 26.02
N ILE A 506 21.77 -17.51 26.45
CA ILE A 506 22.28 -18.06 27.70
C ILE A 506 23.47 -18.97 27.36
N ILE A 507 24.67 -18.55 27.73
CA ILE A 507 25.90 -19.32 27.47
C ILE A 507 25.78 -20.68 28.19
N PRO A 508 25.98 -21.81 27.49
CA PRO A 508 26.05 -23.12 28.13
C PRO A 508 27.16 -23.20 29.17
N ALA A 509 26.96 -24.02 30.20
CA ALA A 509 28.02 -24.30 31.17
C ALA A 509 29.26 -24.91 30.48
N ILE A 510 30.45 -24.56 30.95
CA ILE A 510 31.71 -25.13 30.47
C ILE A 510 31.64 -26.67 30.63
N PRO A 511 31.97 -27.47 29.60
CA PRO A 511 32.00 -28.92 29.74
C PRO A 511 32.94 -29.37 30.86
N THR A 512 32.41 -30.13 31.80
CA THR A 512 33.15 -30.69 32.92
C THR A 512 33.52 -32.13 32.58
N ILE A 513 34.83 -32.41 32.54
CA ILE A 513 35.33 -33.73 32.13
C ILE A 513 35.62 -34.58 33.36
N SER A 514 35.12 -35.82 33.35
CA SER A 514 35.50 -36.87 34.28
C SER A 514 36.19 -37.99 33.53
N SER A 515 37.39 -38.37 33.97
CA SER A 515 38.19 -39.40 33.30
C SER A 515 38.43 -40.59 34.22
N VAL A 516 38.40 -41.78 33.64
CA VAL A 516 38.78 -43.05 34.28
C VAL A 516 40.13 -43.49 33.69
N ALA A 517 41.06 -43.86 34.57
CA ALA A 517 42.40 -44.27 34.17
C ALA A 517 42.39 -45.59 33.36
N ALA A 518 43.38 -45.77 32.49
CA ALA A 518 43.58 -47.02 31.77
C ALA A 518 43.98 -48.16 32.73
N THR A 519 43.65 -49.39 32.36
CA THR A 519 44.02 -50.63 33.06
C THR A 519 44.76 -51.57 32.11
N CYS A 520 45.24 -52.71 32.63
CA CYS A 520 45.81 -53.76 31.78
C CYS A 520 44.76 -54.50 30.93
N SER A 521 43.47 -54.16 31.05
CA SER A 521 42.35 -54.77 30.32
C SER A 521 41.54 -53.78 29.47
N ALA A 522 41.77 -52.47 29.62
CA ALA A 522 41.03 -51.42 28.90
C ALA A 522 41.82 -50.10 28.84
N ALA A 523 41.62 -49.33 27.77
CA ALA A 523 42.11 -47.95 27.68
C ALA A 523 41.36 -47.03 28.67
N GLY A 524 41.91 -45.83 28.91
CA GLY A 524 41.22 -44.80 29.70
C GLY A 524 39.98 -44.29 28.98
N THR A 525 39.03 -43.74 29.73
CA THR A 525 37.78 -43.19 29.18
C THR A 525 37.48 -41.82 29.77
N SER A 526 36.80 -40.96 29.01
CA SER A 526 36.34 -39.65 29.47
C SER A 526 34.85 -39.48 29.23
N THR A 527 34.18 -38.81 30.17
CA THR A 527 32.75 -38.49 30.13
C THR A 527 32.57 -36.99 30.36
N ILE A 528 31.66 -36.36 29.61
CA ILE A 528 31.20 -35.00 29.90
C ILE A 528 30.13 -35.10 30.99
N SER A 529 30.49 -34.77 32.22
CA SER A 529 29.61 -34.96 33.39
C SER A 529 28.36 -34.08 33.35
N ASN A 530 28.44 -32.91 32.70
CA ASN A 530 27.31 -32.00 32.47
C ASN A 530 26.80 -32.08 31.02
N TYR A 531 26.80 -33.28 30.44
CA TYR A 531 26.30 -33.50 29.08
C TYR A 531 24.82 -33.13 28.98
N TYR A 532 24.46 -32.41 27.92
CA TYR A 532 23.10 -32.03 27.60
C TYR A 532 22.82 -32.36 26.14
N VAL A 533 21.82 -33.22 25.89
CA VAL A 533 21.59 -33.82 24.57
C VAL A 533 21.27 -32.80 23.47
N SER A 534 20.66 -31.67 23.81
CA SER A 534 20.33 -30.60 22.86
C SER A 534 21.52 -29.70 22.52
N ASN A 535 22.65 -29.86 23.21
CA ASN A 535 23.86 -29.07 22.92
C ASN A 535 24.73 -29.77 21.88
N THR A 536 25.43 -28.97 21.09
CA THR A 536 26.51 -29.41 20.21
C THR A 536 27.84 -29.37 20.96
N TYR A 537 28.70 -30.38 20.77
CA TYR A 537 30.00 -30.44 21.42
C TYR A 537 31.10 -30.45 20.38
N THR A 538 31.99 -29.45 20.43
CA THR A 538 33.06 -29.27 19.43
C THR A 538 34.41 -29.52 20.07
N PHE A 539 35.17 -30.47 19.51
CA PHE A 539 36.47 -30.89 20.03
C PHE A 539 37.61 -30.18 19.29
N ASN A 540 38.67 -29.85 20.02
CA ASN A 540 39.93 -29.36 19.48
C ASN A 540 41.08 -30.23 20.00
N PRO A 541 41.86 -30.92 19.14
CA PRO A 541 41.75 -30.93 17.67
C PRO A 541 40.48 -31.61 17.18
N ALA A 542 39.92 -31.10 16.08
CA ALA A 542 38.76 -31.72 15.44
C ALA A 542 39.15 -33.12 14.92
N THR A 543 38.49 -34.16 15.43
CA THR A 543 38.74 -35.56 15.06
C THR A 543 37.44 -36.21 14.60
N ALA A 544 37.44 -36.75 13.39
CA ALA A 544 36.29 -37.46 12.84
C ALA A 544 36.02 -38.75 13.64
N GLY A 545 34.74 -39.06 13.88
CA GLY A 545 34.31 -40.26 14.60
C GLY A 545 34.18 -40.10 16.11
N ILE A 546 34.49 -38.93 16.67
CA ILE A 546 34.12 -38.64 18.07
C ILE A 546 32.60 -38.63 18.21
N SER A 547 32.09 -39.41 19.17
CA SER A 547 30.66 -39.54 19.46
C SER A 547 30.40 -39.65 20.97
N PHE A 548 29.14 -39.49 21.35
CA PHE A 548 28.70 -39.55 22.74
C PHE A 548 27.54 -40.52 22.87
N ASN A 549 27.44 -41.23 24.00
CA ASN A 549 26.21 -41.92 24.36
C ASN A 549 25.25 -40.97 25.13
N GLY A 550 24.08 -41.47 25.52
CA GLY A 550 23.08 -40.69 26.26
C GLY A 550 23.51 -40.21 27.66
N SER A 551 24.66 -40.68 28.18
CA SER A 551 25.26 -40.21 29.44
C SER A 551 26.50 -39.34 29.25
N GLY A 552 26.81 -38.92 28.02
CA GLY A 552 27.97 -38.08 27.72
C GLY A 552 29.31 -38.81 27.69
N LEU A 553 29.34 -40.14 27.66
CA LEU A 553 30.57 -40.93 27.53
C LEU A 553 31.15 -40.72 26.14
N ILE A 554 32.40 -40.28 26.07
CA ILE A 554 33.07 -39.94 24.82
C ILE A 554 33.69 -41.20 24.21
N SER A 555 33.41 -41.45 22.94
CA SER A 555 33.99 -42.54 22.13
C SER A 555 34.68 -41.97 20.89
N GLY A 556 35.63 -42.71 20.32
CA GLY A 556 36.31 -42.33 19.07
C GLY A 556 37.45 -41.31 19.23
N MET A 557 37.84 -40.95 20.46
CA MET A 557 39.04 -40.15 20.70
C MET A 557 40.31 -40.92 20.33
N THR A 558 41.30 -40.24 19.76
CA THR A 558 42.64 -40.81 19.58
C THR A 558 43.35 -40.91 20.93
N LEU A 559 43.70 -42.12 21.35
CA LEU A 559 44.36 -42.37 22.63
C LEU A 559 45.71 -41.61 22.72
N GLY A 560 45.99 -41.05 23.89
CA GLY A 560 47.19 -40.22 24.15
C GLY A 560 47.16 -38.81 23.55
N THR A 561 46.14 -38.46 22.75
CA THR A 561 45.98 -37.10 22.21
C THR A 561 45.22 -36.21 23.20
N SER A 562 45.72 -35.00 23.43
CA SER A 562 45.10 -34.01 24.30
C SER A 562 44.00 -33.25 23.55
N TYR A 563 42.82 -33.16 24.16
CA TYR A 563 41.65 -32.47 23.62
C TYR A 563 41.13 -31.40 24.58
N THR A 564 40.50 -30.37 24.03
CA THR A 564 39.52 -29.53 24.74
C THR A 564 38.17 -29.64 24.03
N VAL A 565 37.08 -29.36 24.75
CA VAL A 565 35.73 -29.36 24.18
C VAL A 565 34.96 -28.11 24.60
N THR A 566 34.21 -27.52 23.65
CA THR A 566 33.22 -26.47 23.91
C THR A 566 31.81 -27.03 23.72
N SER A 567 30.82 -26.43 24.40
CA SER A 567 29.40 -26.74 24.24
C SER A 567 28.69 -25.57 23.57
N GLY A 568 27.90 -25.83 22.53
CA GLY A 568 27.03 -24.87 21.85
C GLY A 568 25.56 -25.21 22.02
N ASN A 569 24.69 -24.21 22.06
CA ASN A 569 23.22 -24.38 22.12
C ASN A 569 22.52 -23.83 20.86
N GLY A 570 23.24 -23.79 19.75
CA GLY A 570 22.79 -23.19 18.48
C GLY A 570 23.01 -21.68 18.39
N THR A 571 22.89 -20.94 19.50
CA THR A 571 23.02 -19.47 19.52
C THR A 571 24.30 -18.95 20.18
N CYS A 572 24.82 -19.65 21.19
CA CYS A 572 26.08 -19.30 21.87
C CYS A 572 26.95 -20.53 22.11
N THR A 573 28.23 -20.28 22.38
CA THR A 573 29.24 -21.29 22.69
C THR A 573 29.85 -21.01 24.07
N SER A 574 30.03 -22.06 24.87
CA SER A 574 30.72 -22.00 26.16
C SER A 574 32.22 -21.71 25.99
N ALA A 575 32.90 -21.35 27.08
CA ALA A 575 34.34 -21.49 27.12
C ALA A 575 34.75 -22.98 26.99
N ALA A 576 35.99 -23.22 26.58
CA ALA A 576 36.55 -24.56 26.44
C ALA A 576 36.75 -25.24 27.81
N SER A 577 36.59 -26.56 27.83
CA SER A 577 36.97 -27.38 28.98
C SER A 577 38.46 -27.28 29.29
N ALA A 578 38.85 -27.73 30.48
CA ALA A 578 40.24 -28.11 30.72
C ALA A 578 40.69 -29.18 29.72
N SER A 579 41.99 -29.21 29.39
CA SER A 579 42.56 -30.21 28.50
C SER A 579 42.53 -31.61 29.13
N PHE A 580 42.20 -32.63 28.34
CA PHE A 580 42.12 -34.02 28.79
C PHE A 580 42.50 -35.00 27.67
N SER A 581 42.83 -36.24 28.05
CA SER A 581 43.13 -37.32 27.10
C SER A 581 42.76 -38.67 27.68
N ASN A 582 42.51 -39.65 26.80
CA ASN A 582 42.35 -41.05 27.17
C ASN A 582 43.70 -41.76 27.03
N ALA A 583 44.25 -42.26 28.13
CA ALA A 583 45.49 -43.03 28.09
C ALA A 583 45.32 -44.35 27.33
N VAL A 584 46.38 -44.80 26.66
CA VAL A 584 46.42 -46.14 26.06
C VAL A 584 46.28 -47.24 27.13
N MET A 585 45.70 -48.37 26.74
CA MET A 585 45.64 -49.57 27.59
C MET A 585 47.05 -49.92 28.09
N LEU A 586 47.17 -50.20 29.39
CA LEU A 586 48.47 -50.56 29.97
C LEU A 586 48.90 -51.93 29.43
N SER A 587 50.19 -52.12 29.21
CA SER A 587 50.72 -53.41 28.78
C SER A 587 50.49 -54.46 29.87
N THR A 588 49.88 -55.59 29.51
CA THR A 588 49.87 -56.77 30.38
C THR A 588 51.30 -57.25 30.56
N PRO A 589 51.79 -57.39 31.80
CA PRO A 589 53.09 -58.01 32.05
C PRO A 589 53.15 -59.40 31.41
N SER A 590 54.29 -59.77 30.83
CA SER A 590 54.46 -61.11 30.26
C SER A 590 54.29 -62.17 31.34
N LEU A 591 53.58 -63.27 31.02
CA LEU A 591 53.45 -64.40 31.94
C LEU A 591 54.86 -64.88 32.37
N PRO A 592 55.11 -65.12 33.67
CA PRO A 592 56.40 -65.62 34.12
C PRO A 592 56.74 -66.96 33.44
N THR A 593 57.89 -67.01 32.77
CA THR A 593 58.44 -68.21 32.15
C THR A 593 59.28 -68.94 33.20
N LEU A 594 58.86 -70.15 33.56
CA LEU A 594 59.53 -70.97 34.56
C LEU A 594 60.43 -71.98 33.86
N THR A 595 61.72 -71.97 34.21
CA THR A 595 62.64 -73.06 33.86
C THR A 595 62.87 -73.92 35.10
N ILE A 596 62.58 -75.21 34.97
CA ILE A 596 62.71 -76.18 36.06
C ILE A 596 63.91 -77.08 35.77
N ALA A 597 64.92 -77.04 36.64
CA ALA A 597 65.95 -78.06 36.68
C ALA A 597 65.54 -79.12 37.71
N GLN A 598 65.29 -80.34 37.24
CA GLN A 598 64.88 -81.46 38.11
C GLN A 598 66.03 -81.84 39.08
N PRO A 599 65.72 -82.23 40.32
CA PRO A 599 66.73 -82.65 41.30
C PRO A 599 67.49 -83.90 40.84
N SER A 600 68.75 -84.02 41.26
CA SER A 600 69.57 -85.23 41.11
C SER A 600 70.23 -85.58 42.46
N CYS A 601 70.78 -86.80 42.60
CA CYS A 601 71.37 -87.23 43.87
C CYS A 601 72.46 -86.25 44.35
N GLY A 602 72.18 -85.56 45.46
CA GLY A 602 73.06 -84.57 46.08
C GLY A 602 72.85 -83.11 45.63
N VAL A 603 71.95 -82.83 44.69
CA VAL A 603 71.66 -81.46 44.19
C VAL A 603 70.15 -81.19 44.20
N SER A 604 69.73 -80.15 44.92
CA SER A 604 68.34 -79.66 44.94
C SER A 604 67.91 -79.20 43.55
N GLY A 605 66.66 -79.48 43.18
CA GLY A 605 66.06 -78.90 41.97
C GLY A 605 65.97 -77.38 42.09
N THR A 606 66.06 -76.67 40.97
CA THR A 606 65.92 -75.21 40.94
C THR A 606 64.75 -74.81 40.05
N LEU A 607 64.04 -73.76 40.49
CA LEU A 607 63.01 -73.10 39.72
C LEU A 607 63.46 -71.66 39.47
N THR A 608 63.59 -71.28 38.21
CA THR A 608 64.07 -69.95 37.81
C THR A 608 63.05 -69.28 36.90
N ILE A 609 62.68 -68.05 37.23
CA ILE A 609 61.89 -67.19 36.34
C ILE A 609 62.87 -66.58 35.32
N THR A 610 62.73 -66.94 34.04
CA THR A 610 63.72 -66.56 33.02
C THR A 610 63.39 -65.27 32.27
N ASN A 611 62.17 -64.75 32.41
CA ASN A 611 61.74 -63.48 31.80
C ASN A 611 61.45 -62.39 32.84
N TYR A 612 62.18 -62.41 33.95
CA TYR A 612 62.12 -61.37 34.99
C TYR A 612 62.83 -60.10 34.52
N ASN A 613 62.18 -58.93 34.66
CA ASN A 613 62.79 -57.62 34.48
C ASN A 613 63.15 -57.06 35.86
N ALA A 614 64.43 -56.75 36.12
CA ALA A 614 64.87 -56.26 37.43
C ALA A 614 64.59 -54.77 37.69
N ALA A 615 64.15 -54.02 36.67
CA ALA A 615 63.94 -52.57 36.74
C ALA A 615 62.49 -52.15 37.06
N THR A 616 61.56 -53.09 37.14
CA THR A 616 60.13 -52.91 37.48
C THR A 616 59.70 -54.07 38.35
#